data_AF-A0A379WD41-F1
#
_entry.id   AF-A0A379WD41-F1
#
_cell.length_a   1.000
_cell.length_b   1.000
_cell.length_c   1.000
_cell.angle_alpha   90.00
_cell.angle_beta   90.00
_cell.angle_gamma   90.00
#
_symmetry.space_group_name_H-M   'P 1'
#
loop_
_entity.id
_entity.type
_entity.pdbx_description
1 polymer ?
#
loop_
_entity_poly.entity_id
_entity_poly.type
_entity_poly.pdbx_seq_one_letter_code
_entity_poly.pdbx_strand_id
1 'polypeptide(L)'
;MATTVQAWGKVLDARSRNESIPESWAVDKNGAPTHDPFAVNALLPAAGPKGYGLMMMIDILSGILLGLPFGRQVSSMYEDLHAGRNLGQLHLVINPAFFSSCELFRNILVRPCRNSMP
;
A
#
# COMPACT_ATOMS: atom_id res chain seq x y z
N MET A 1 3.59 -4.37 1.84
CA MET A 1 2.47 -4.69 0.93
C MET A 1 1.75 -3.41 0.55
N ALA A 2 1.17 -3.32 -0.65
CA ALA A 2 0.26 -2.22 -0.97
C ALA A 2 -1.04 -2.39 -0.16
N THR A 3 -1.68 -1.27 0.19
CA THR A 3 -2.98 -1.26 0.91
C THR A 3 -4.17 -1.34 -0.04
N THR A 4 -3.92 -1.40 -1.35
CA THR A 4 -4.91 -1.65 -2.42
C THR A 4 -4.92 -3.13 -2.81
N VAL A 5 -6.01 -3.59 -3.45
CA VAL A 5 -6.15 -4.99 -3.91
C VAL A 5 -5.00 -5.37 -4.85
N GLN A 6 -4.65 -4.47 -5.76
CA GLN A 6 -3.50 -4.61 -6.63
C GLN A 6 -2.78 -3.27 -6.82
N ALA A 7 -1.53 -3.32 -7.30
CA ALA A 7 -0.69 -2.16 -7.55
C ALA A 7 -1.06 -1.49 -8.88
N TRP A 8 -0.95 -0.16 -8.95
CA TRP A 8 -1.25 0.62 -10.15
C TRP A 8 -0.48 0.14 -11.40
N GLY A 9 0.77 -0.30 -11.23
CA GLY A 9 1.57 -0.82 -12.34
C GLY A 9 0.95 -2.03 -13.06
N LYS A 10 0.13 -2.84 -12.37
CA LYS A 10 -0.60 -3.96 -13.01
C LYS A 10 -1.76 -3.50 -13.87
N VAL A 11 -2.41 -2.39 -13.50
CA VAL A 11 -3.41 -1.76 -14.37
C VAL A 11 -2.74 -1.17 -15.60
N LEU A 12 -1.58 -0.52 -15.45
CA LEU A 12 -0.80 -0.02 -16.60
C LEU A 12 -0.30 -1.14 -17.53
N ASP A 13 0.10 -2.28 -16.98
CA ASP A 13 0.47 -3.48 -17.77
C ASP A 13 -0.74 -4.08 -18.51
N ALA A 14 -1.91 -4.16 -17.88
CA ALA A 14 -3.12 -4.58 -18.56
C ALA A 14 -3.54 -3.59 -19.67
N ARG A 15 -3.37 -2.27 -19.46
CA ARG A 15 -3.57 -1.24 -20.50
C ARG A 15 -2.63 -1.44 -21.69
N SER A 16 -1.35 -1.74 -21.45
CA SER A 16 -0.38 -1.93 -22.55
C SER A 16 -0.65 -3.19 -23.37
N ARG A 17 -1.27 -4.21 -22.75
CA ARG A 17 -1.65 -5.47 -23.38
C ARG A 17 -3.06 -5.49 -23.97
N ASN A 18 -3.86 -4.44 -23.76
CA ASN A 18 -5.29 -4.41 -24.06
C ASN A 18 -6.05 -5.61 -23.45
N GLU A 19 -5.65 -6.01 -22.23
CA GLU A 19 -6.29 -7.10 -21.50
C GLU A 19 -7.29 -6.57 -20.47
N SER A 20 -8.39 -7.29 -20.25
CA SER A 20 -9.34 -6.95 -19.21
C SER A 20 -8.77 -7.21 -17.81
N ILE A 21 -9.18 -6.39 -16.84
CA ILE A 21 -8.79 -6.55 -15.44
C ILE A 21 -9.95 -7.11 -14.61
N PRO A 22 -9.69 -7.78 -13.48
CA PRO A 22 -10.73 -8.14 -12.53
C PRO A 22 -11.41 -6.89 -11.92
N GLU A 23 -12.74 -6.91 -11.78
CA GLU A 23 -13.52 -5.79 -11.19
C GLU A 23 -13.10 -5.45 -9.76
N SER A 24 -12.49 -6.40 -9.05
CA SER A 24 -12.03 -6.22 -7.68
C SER A 24 -10.82 -5.28 -7.57
N TRP A 25 -10.18 -4.91 -8.68
CA TRP A 25 -8.97 -4.10 -8.66
C TRP A 25 -9.25 -2.61 -8.57
N ALA A 26 -10.30 -2.14 -9.28
CA ALA A 26 -10.45 -0.72 -9.56
C ALA A 26 -11.89 -0.32 -9.88
N VAL A 27 -12.15 0.97 -9.78
CA VAL A 27 -13.43 1.61 -10.07
C VAL A 27 -13.30 2.70 -11.13
N ASP A 28 -14.40 2.95 -11.82
CA ASP A 28 -14.56 4.04 -12.77
C ASP A 28 -14.77 5.41 -12.08
N LYS A 29 -15.01 6.45 -12.87
CA LYS A 29 -15.29 7.82 -12.38
C LYS A 29 -16.55 7.94 -11.51
N ASN A 30 -17.50 7.01 -11.63
CA ASN A 30 -18.73 6.98 -10.85
C ASN A 30 -18.57 6.13 -9.57
N GLY A 31 -17.42 5.47 -9.39
CA GLY A 31 -17.18 4.54 -8.29
C GLY A 31 -17.72 3.13 -8.54
N ALA A 32 -18.14 2.81 -9.76
CA ALA A 32 -18.57 1.46 -10.14
C ALA A 32 -17.35 0.59 -10.47
N PRO A 33 -17.32 -0.69 -10.06
CA PRO A 33 -16.27 -1.63 -10.48
C PRO A 33 -16.18 -1.73 -12.00
N THR A 34 -14.97 -1.84 -12.55
CA THR A 34 -14.77 -1.92 -14.00
C THR A 34 -13.79 -3.02 -14.41
N HIS A 35 -14.10 -3.66 -15.54
CA HIS A 35 -13.21 -4.59 -16.23
C HIS A 35 -12.31 -3.92 -17.27
N ASP A 36 -12.67 -2.72 -17.71
CA ASP A 36 -11.90 -1.97 -18.70
C ASP A 36 -10.77 -1.22 -18.00
N PRO A 37 -9.49 -1.56 -18.27
CA PRO A 37 -8.37 -0.88 -17.65
C PRO A 37 -8.32 0.61 -18.04
N PHE A 38 -8.88 1.04 -19.18
CA PHE A 38 -8.89 2.44 -19.62
C PHE A 38 -9.93 3.28 -18.88
N ALA A 39 -11.05 2.68 -18.47
CA ALA A 39 -12.09 3.33 -17.67
C ALA A 39 -11.70 3.52 -16.19
N VAL A 40 -10.59 2.92 -15.73
CA VAL A 40 -10.13 3.00 -14.34
C VAL A 40 -9.79 4.43 -13.92
N ASN A 41 -10.44 4.89 -12.87
CA ASN A 41 -10.20 6.18 -12.21
C ASN A 41 -9.48 6.03 -10.85
N ALA A 42 -9.84 5.01 -10.05
CA ALA A 42 -9.24 4.78 -8.74
C ALA A 42 -9.13 3.29 -8.41
N LEU A 43 -8.20 2.93 -7.52
CA LEU A 43 -8.00 1.56 -7.06
C LEU A 43 -8.85 1.26 -5.83
N LEU A 44 -9.27 0.00 -5.67
CA LEU A 44 -9.98 -0.47 -4.49
C LEU A 44 -9.02 -0.83 -3.34
N PRO A 45 -9.41 -0.55 -2.08
CA PRO A 45 -8.63 -0.94 -0.90
C PRO A 45 -8.64 -2.47 -0.71
N ALA A 46 -7.50 -3.01 -0.29
CA ALA A 46 -7.37 -4.44 0.02
C ALA A 46 -8.34 -4.83 1.15
N ALA A 47 -9.10 -5.91 0.98
CA ALA A 47 -10.09 -6.35 1.99
C ALA A 47 -11.08 -5.24 2.42
N GLY A 48 -11.44 -4.32 1.51
CA GLY A 48 -12.47 -3.32 1.71
C GLY A 48 -12.17 -2.36 2.87
N PRO A 49 -13.02 -2.27 3.93
CA PRO A 49 -12.81 -1.36 5.05
C PRO A 49 -11.46 -1.53 5.76
N LYS A 50 -10.88 -2.74 5.74
CA LYS A 50 -9.60 -3.01 6.42
C LYS A 50 -8.42 -2.34 5.72
N GLY A 51 -8.33 -2.43 4.40
CA GLY A 51 -7.28 -1.76 3.63
C GLY A 51 -7.43 -0.25 3.65
N TYR A 52 -8.67 0.24 3.73
CA TYR A 52 -8.94 1.67 3.93
C TYR A 52 -8.45 2.16 5.30
N GLY A 53 -8.73 1.43 6.37
CA GLY A 53 -8.18 1.75 7.70
C GLY A 53 -6.65 1.69 7.73
N LEU A 54 -6.05 0.72 7.04
CA LEU A 54 -4.59 0.57 7.00
C LEU A 54 -3.90 1.70 6.22
N MET A 55 -4.45 2.14 5.07
CA MET A 55 -3.88 3.30 4.36
C MET A 55 -4.01 4.59 5.19
N MET A 56 -5.12 4.75 5.91
CA MET A 56 -5.34 5.89 6.81
C MET A 56 -4.31 5.90 7.94
N MET A 57 -4.05 4.75 8.56
CA MET A 57 -3.02 4.63 9.60
C MET A 57 -1.63 5.01 9.08
N ILE A 58 -1.30 4.57 7.86
CA ILE A 58 -0.02 4.93 7.22
C ILE A 58 0.04 6.44 6.98
N ASP A 59 -0.99 7.05 6.39
CA ASP A 59 -1.03 8.50 6.10
C ASP A 59 -0.92 9.35 7.37
N ILE A 60 -1.56 8.92 8.46
CA ILE A 60 -1.41 9.58 9.77
C ILE A 60 0.03 9.49 10.28
N LEU A 61 0.63 8.29 10.24
CA LEU A 61 1.95 8.03 10.80
C LEU A 61 3.09 8.63 9.98
N SER A 62 2.96 8.69 8.67
CA SER A 62 4.01 9.19 7.78
C SER A 62 3.77 10.62 7.28
N GLY A 63 2.52 11.09 7.23
CA GLY A 63 2.18 12.43 6.76
C GLY A 63 1.88 13.39 7.91
N ILE A 64 0.72 13.19 8.55
CA ILE A 64 0.19 14.10 9.58
C ILE A 64 1.17 14.23 10.76
N LEU A 65 1.72 13.11 11.25
CA LEU A 65 2.66 13.12 12.36
C LEU A 65 3.95 13.89 12.06
N LEU A 66 4.35 13.96 10.79
CA LEU A 66 5.56 14.67 10.34
C LEU A 66 5.28 16.11 9.88
N GLY A 67 4.02 16.58 9.95
CA GLY A 67 3.63 17.91 9.49
C GLY A 67 3.67 18.08 7.96
N LEU A 68 3.55 16.98 7.21
CA LEU A 68 3.58 16.95 5.74
C LEU A 68 2.15 16.97 5.15
N PRO A 69 2.00 17.30 3.86
CA PRO A 69 0.72 17.17 3.16
C PRO A 69 0.18 15.73 3.25
N PHE A 70 -1.12 15.58 3.53
CA PHE A 70 -1.75 14.29 3.81
C PHE A 70 -2.98 14.04 2.92
N GLY A 71 -3.33 12.77 2.71
CA GLY A 71 -4.47 12.35 1.90
C GLY A 71 -4.45 12.94 0.48
N ARG A 72 -5.45 13.76 0.14
CA ARG A 72 -5.59 14.37 -1.20
C ARG A 72 -4.58 15.50 -1.48
N GLN A 73 -3.89 15.98 -0.46
CA GLN A 73 -2.91 17.07 -0.58
C GLN A 73 -1.52 16.55 -0.98
N VAL A 74 -1.32 15.23 -1.00
CA VAL A 74 -0.08 14.61 -1.43
C VAL A 74 0.12 14.86 -2.92
N SER A 75 1.31 15.35 -3.28
CA SER A 75 1.65 15.64 -4.68
C SER A 75 1.54 14.39 -5.56
N SER A 76 0.87 14.51 -6.71
CA SER A 76 0.84 13.42 -7.69
C SER A 76 2.18 13.27 -8.41
N MET A 77 2.45 12.10 -8.97
CA MET A 77 3.75 11.77 -9.57
C MET A 77 4.11 12.62 -10.80
N TYR A 78 3.11 12.99 -11.60
CA TYR A 78 3.31 13.65 -12.90
C TYR A 78 2.70 15.06 -12.95
N GLU A 79 2.39 15.64 -11.79
CA GLU A 79 1.75 16.96 -11.72
C GLU A 79 2.75 18.10 -11.90
N ASP A 80 3.88 18.05 -11.19
CA ASP A 80 4.99 18.98 -11.37
C ASP A 80 6.32 18.23 -11.21
N LEU A 81 7.10 18.17 -12.29
CA LEU A 81 8.40 17.50 -12.32
C LEU A 81 9.55 18.40 -11.82
N HIS A 82 9.29 19.70 -11.63
CA HIS A 82 10.27 20.68 -11.16
C HIS A 82 10.17 20.94 -9.65
N ALA A 83 9.05 20.58 -9.02
CA ALA A 83 8.84 20.71 -7.58
C ALA A 83 9.25 19.45 -6.79
N GLY A 84 9.68 19.66 -5.54
CA GLY A 84 9.92 18.58 -4.58
C GLY A 84 8.62 17.92 -4.12
N ARG A 85 8.62 16.59 -3.98
CA ARG A 85 7.40 15.81 -3.72
C ARG A 85 6.86 15.88 -2.29
N ASN A 86 7.70 16.27 -1.32
CA ASN A 86 7.36 16.39 0.11
C ASN A 86 6.65 15.14 0.68
N LEU A 87 7.09 13.95 0.27
CA LEU A 87 6.58 12.69 0.79
C LEU A 87 7.17 12.40 2.17
N GLY A 88 6.36 11.78 3.01
CA GLY A 88 6.77 11.34 4.34
C GLY A 88 6.94 9.83 4.42
N GLN A 89 7.89 9.39 5.25
CA GLN A 89 8.12 7.99 5.56
C GLN A 89 8.42 7.84 7.05
N LEU A 90 7.84 6.81 7.67
CA LEU A 90 8.11 6.45 9.05
C LEU A 90 8.89 5.13 9.11
N HIS A 91 9.96 5.10 9.90
CA HIS A 91 10.67 3.88 10.26
C HIS A 91 10.49 3.60 11.75
N LEU A 92 10.05 2.38 12.08
CA LEU A 92 9.95 1.90 13.46
C LEU A 92 10.92 0.73 13.64
N VAL A 93 11.91 0.91 14.49
CA VAL A 93 12.90 -0.12 14.84
C VAL A 93 12.72 -0.48 16.31
N ILE A 94 12.52 -1.76 16.57
CA ILE A 94 12.30 -2.29 17.92
C ILE A 94 13.48 -3.20 18.25
N ASN A 95 14.23 -2.87 19.30
CA ASN A 95 15.28 -3.74 19.82
C ASN A 95 14.66 -4.80 20.76
N PRO A 96 14.66 -6.09 20.38
CA PRO A 96 14.00 -7.14 21.16
C PRO A 96 14.67 -7.36 22.53
N ALA A 97 15.94 -6.98 22.70
CA ALA A 97 16.68 -7.12 23.96
C ALA A 97 16.02 -6.37 25.13
N PHE A 98 15.22 -5.34 24.85
CA PHE A 98 14.47 -4.59 25.86
C PHE A 98 13.17 -5.27 26.30
N PHE A 99 12.74 -6.35 25.63
CA PHE A 99 11.48 -7.05 25.91
C PHE A 99 11.69 -8.49 26.37
N SER A 100 12.69 -9.19 25.80
CA SER A 100 12.99 -10.59 26.10
C SER A 100 14.42 -10.96 25.68
N SER A 101 14.84 -12.22 25.88
CA SER A 101 16.16 -12.64 25.38
C SER A 101 16.19 -12.73 23.85
N CYS A 102 17.23 -12.16 23.24
CA CYS A 102 17.40 -12.15 21.78
C CYS A 102 17.45 -13.56 21.19
N GLU A 103 18.02 -14.51 21.93
CA GLU A 103 18.11 -15.91 21.53
C GLU A 103 16.72 -16.57 21.47
N LEU A 104 15.90 -16.37 22.51
CA LEU A 104 14.52 -16.87 22.52
C LEU A 104 13.70 -16.23 21.39
N PHE A 105 13.81 -14.92 21.19
CA PHE A 105 13.12 -14.21 20.12
C PHE A 105 13.50 -14.78 18.73
N ARG A 106 14.80 -14.98 18.47
CA ARG A 106 15.29 -15.57 17.22
C ARG A 106 14.77 -17.01 17.03
N ASN A 107 14.78 -17.82 18.08
CA ASN A 107 14.30 -19.20 18.03
C ASN A 107 12.79 -19.28 17.75
N ILE A 108 11.99 -18.42 18.37
CA ILE A 108 10.54 -18.32 18.11
C ILE A 108 10.28 -17.91 16.66
N LEU A 109 11.05 -16.97 16.12
CA LEU A 109 10.86 -16.47 14.75
C LEU A 109 11.17 -17.54 13.69
N VAL A 110 12.18 -18.37 13.90
CA VAL A 110 12.60 -19.42 12.95
C VAL A 110 11.70 -20.67 13.00
N ARG A 111 11.07 -20.95 14.14
CA ARG A 111 10.30 -22.19 14.37
C ARG A 111 9.15 -22.40 13.37
N PRO A 112 8.30 -21.41 13.05
CA PRO A 112 7.26 -21.56 12.03
C PRO A 112 7.82 -21.85 10.63
N CYS A 113 8.94 -21.22 10.25
CA CYS A 113 9.57 -21.42 8.94
C CYS A 113 10.15 -22.84 8.77
N ARG A 114 10.61 -23.47 9.86
CA ARG A 114 11.08 -24.87 9.84
C ARG A 114 9.94 -25.88 9.77
N ASN A 115 8.83 -25.61 10.44
CA ASN A 115 7.67 -26.52 10.46
C ASN A 115 6.74 -26.37 9.23
N SER A 116 7.01 -25.41 8.35
CA SER A 116 6.27 -25.17 7.10
C SER A 116 7.02 -25.63 5.85
N MET A 117 8.19 -26.26 6.00
CA MET A 117 8.79 -27.04 4.92
C MET A 117 8.10 -28.42 4.88
N PRO A 118 7.49 -28.80 3.75
CA PRO A 118 6.90 -30.13 3.57
C PRO A 118 7.96 -31.25 3.62
#